data_AF-A0AAJ0PYU5-F1
#
_entry.id   AF-A0AAJ0PYU5-F1
#
_cell.length_a   1.000
_cell.length_b   1.000
_cell.length_c   1.000
_cell.angle_alpha   90.00
_cell.angle_beta   90.00
_cell.angle_gamma   90.00
#
_symmetry.space_group_name_H-M   'P 1'
#
loop_
_entity.id
_entity.type
_entity.pdbx_description
1 polymer ?
#
loop_
_entity_poly.entity_id
_entity_poly.type
_entity_poly.pdbx_seq_one_letter_code
_entity_poly.pdbx_strand_id
1 'polypeptide(L)'
;MQHESAANSPILTVPISLALRPVIDEVVHRSVSEATTKNGYMRCADYAIVGARVLTMLTGTRYRPVAGGEVMDFGDDTLFVLCSTRERRRAAKHLSQLARYHCWIEARHTDAAGLARTEVIDFTMRHDEIVASMVGMSFSRSHQAYFWGWDDEHTVPAELRDHPAFAKQGPYWRWAERECTTLLRAYERERPGYFGRQVARALNLFADRVEREA
;
A
#
# COMPACT_ATOMS: atom_id res chain seq x y z
N MET A 1 -38.77 16.56 13.13
CA MET A 1 -38.00 15.43 13.69
C MET A 1 -36.75 15.28 12.82
N GLN A 2 -35.68 15.97 13.21
CA GLN A 2 -34.41 15.92 12.48
C GLN A 2 -33.72 14.61 12.86
N HIS A 3 -33.48 13.74 11.88
CA HIS A 3 -32.60 12.60 12.05
C HIS A 3 -31.17 13.15 12.19
N GLU A 4 -30.69 13.26 13.43
CA GLU A 4 -29.26 13.35 13.67
C GLU A 4 -28.63 12.08 13.12
N SER A 5 -27.91 12.24 12.00
CA SER A 5 -26.96 11.24 11.53
C SER A 5 -26.01 10.96 12.67
N ALA A 6 -26.13 9.79 13.32
CA ALA A 6 -25.15 9.33 14.28
C ALA A 6 -23.76 9.48 13.65
N ALA A 7 -22.97 10.43 14.16
CA ALA A 7 -21.59 10.55 13.77
C ALA A 7 -20.92 9.24 14.20
N ASN A 8 -20.72 8.32 13.26
CA ASN A 8 -20.04 7.05 13.50
C ASN A 8 -18.68 7.38 14.10
N SER A 9 -18.56 7.18 15.42
CA SER A 9 -17.30 7.34 16.12
C SER A 9 -16.31 6.33 15.53
N PRO A 10 -15.05 6.72 15.33
CA PRO A 10 -14.07 5.83 14.74
C PRO A 10 -13.89 4.59 15.64
N ILE A 11 -13.80 3.41 15.02
CA ILE A 11 -13.57 2.15 15.73
C ILE A 11 -12.17 2.13 16.32
N LEU A 12 -11.19 2.66 15.57
CA LEU A 12 -9.79 2.75 15.96
C LEU A 12 -9.33 4.22 16.00
N THR A 13 -8.56 4.56 17.02
CA THR A 13 -7.84 5.85 17.09
C THR A 13 -6.68 5.88 16.11
N VAL A 14 -6.34 7.09 15.66
CA VAL A 14 -5.16 7.36 14.82
C VAL A 14 -4.12 8.10 15.67
N PRO A 15 -2.82 7.72 15.60
CA PRO A 15 -2.27 6.62 14.80
C PRO A 15 -2.69 5.23 15.31
N ILE A 16 -2.81 4.27 14.39
CA ILE A 16 -3.16 2.89 14.75
C ILE A 16 -2.04 2.27 15.59
N SER A 17 -2.41 1.66 16.72
CA SER A 17 -1.51 0.93 17.62
C SER A 17 -0.65 -0.08 16.86
N LEU A 18 0.64 -0.15 17.19
CA LEU A 18 1.58 -1.10 16.60
C LEU A 18 1.09 -2.56 16.71
N ALA A 19 0.39 -2.91 17.79
CA ALA A 19 -0.15 -4.25 18.00
C ALA A 19 -1.24 -4.64 16.97
N LEU A 20 -1.98 -3.66 16.44
CA LEU A 20 -3.04 -3.90 15.45
C LEU A 20 -2.55 -3.93 14.02
N ARG A 21 -1.35 -3.41 13.73
CA ARG A 21 -0.82 -3.35 12.36
C ARG A 21 -0.63 -4.75 11.74
N PRO A 22 -0.01 -5.74 12.42
CA PRO A 22 0.07 -7.10 11.90
C PRO A 22 -1.30 -7.76 11.69
N VAL A 23 -2.27 -7.46 12.57
CA VAL A 23 -3.63 -8.00 12.45
C VAL A 23 -4.31 -7.45 11.20
N ILE A 24 -4.24 -6.13 10.98
CA ILE A 24 -4.82 -5.48 9.81
C ILE A 24 -4.14 -5.95 8.52
N ASP A 25 -2.82 -6.03 8.53
CA ASP A 25 -2.04 -6.58 7.42
C ASP A 25 -2.49 -7.99 7.05
N GLU A 26 -2.62 -8.88 8.03
CA GLU A 26 -3.00 -10.27 7.78
C GLU A 26 -4.42 -10.40 7.23
N VAL A 27 -5.40 -9.65 7.77
CA VAL A 27 -6.78 -9.72 7.26
C VAL A 27 -6.92 -9.13 5.86
N VAL A 28 -6.17 -8.07 5.54
CA VAL A 28 -6.08 -7.54 4.17
C VAL A 28 -5.43 -8.58 3.26
N HIS A 29 -4.32 -9.18 3.69
CA HIS A 29 -3.65 -10.22 2.92
C HIS A 29 -4.55 -11.39 2.61
N ARG A 30 -5.18 -11.98 3.62
CA ARG A 30 -6.10 -13.11 3.43
C ARG A 30 -7.26 -12.74 2.51
N SER A 31 -7.84 -11.56 2.66
CA SER A 31 -8.93 -11.13 1.77
C SER A 31 -8.50 -11.10 0.30
N VAL A 32 -7.29 -10.58 0.00
CA VAL A 32 -6.79 -10.46 -1.36
C VAL A 32 -6.25 -11.81 -1.88
N SER A 33 -5.48 -12.53 -1.08
CA SER A 33 -4.80 -13.75 -1.49
C SER A 33 -5.78 -14.91 -1.69
N GLU A 34 -6.80 -15.04 -0.84
CA GLU A 34 -7.84 -16.09 -0.98
C GLU A 34 -8.75 -15.84 -2.20
N ALA A 35 -8.80 -14.61 -2.72
CA ALA A 35 -9.56 -14.24 -3.92
C ALA A 35 -8.74 -14.27 -5.22
N THR A 36 -7.43 -14.51 -5.13
CA THR A 36 -6.50 -14.43 -6.26
C THR A 36 -5.64 -15.68 -6.36
N THR A 37 -4.93 -15.83 -7.48
CA THR A 37 -3.93 -16.89 -7.63
C THR A 37 -2.58 -16.42 -7.09
N LYS A 38 -1.65 -17.36 -6.87
CA LYS A 38 -0.26 -17.07 -6.43
C LYS A 38 -0.16 -16.28 -5.12
N ASN A 39 -1.06 -16.54 -4.18
CA ASN A 39 -1.03 -15.92 -2.84
C ASN A 39 -0.97 -14.37 -2.87
N GLY A 40 -1.72 -13.74 -3.78
CA GLY A 40 -1.74 -12.28 -3.93
C GLY A 40 -0.54 -11.67 -4.64
N TYR A 41 0.42 -12.45 -5.12
CA TYR A 41 1.55 -11.93 -5.91
C TYR A 41 1.05 -11.15 -7.15
N MET A 42 1.69 -10.00 -7.44
CA MET A 42 1.32 -9.07 -8.52
C MET A 42 -0.05 -8.40 -8.35
N ARG A 43 -0.52 -8.26 -7.10
CA ARG A 43 -1.83 -7.63 -6.78
C ARG A 43 -1.69 -6.34 -5.96
N CYS A 44 -0.59 -5.59 -6.08
CA CYS A 44 -0.38 -4.35 -5.30
C CYS A 44 -1.56 -3.37 -5.37
N ALA A 45 -2.23 -3.26 -6.53
CA ALA A 45 -3.46 -2.47 -6.67
C ALA A 45 -4.58 -2.93 -5.73
N ASP A 46 -4.79 -4.24 -5.59
CA ASP A 46 -5.84 -4.80 -4.74
C ASP A 46 -5.51 -4.57 -3.27
N TYR A 47 -4.26 -4.82 -2.87
CA TYR A 47 -3.79 -4.54 -1.50
C TYR A 47 -3.97 -3.07 -1.12
N ALA A 48 -3.54 -2.14 -1.98
CA ALA A 48 -3.67 -0.72 -1.72
C ALA A 48 -5.14 -0.28 -1.63
N ILE A 49 -6.00 -0.74 -2.54
CA ILE A 49 -7.43 -0.37 -2.54
C ILE A 49 -8.16 -0.95 -1.33
N VAL A 50 -8.02 -2.26 -1.10
CA VAL A 50 -8.71 -2.94 0.01
C VAL A 50 -8.21 -2.40 1.34
N GLY A 51 -6.89 -2.30 1.52
CA GLY A 51 -6.29 -1.75 2.72
C GLY A 51 -6.73 -0.31 3.01
N ALA A 52 -6.69 0.58 2.01
CA ALA A 52 -7.12 1.97 2.20
C ALA A 52 -8.59 2.08 2.62
N ARG A 53 -9.48 1.25 2.05
CA ARG A 53 -10.90 1.24 2.44
C ARG A 53 -11.11 0.69 3.84
N VAL A 54 -10.46 -0.42 4.19
CA VAL A 54 -10.51 -1.00 5.55
C VAL A 54 -10.05 0.02 6.58
N LEU A 55 -8.87 0.62 6.37
CA LEU A 55 -8.31 1.64 7.27
C LEU A 55 -9.22 2.86 7.40
N THR A 56 -9.78 3.33 6.28
CA THR A 56 -10.72 4.45 6.30
C THR A 56 -11.99 4.13 7.10
N MET A 57 -12.53 2.92 6.94
CA MET A 57 -13.73 2.50 7.68
C MET A 57 -13.45 2.33 9.17
N LEU A 58 -12.30 1.76 9.54
CA LEU A 58 -11.94 1.55 10.94
C LEU A 58 -11.63 2.86 11.66
N THR A 59 -10.99 3.82 11.00
CA THR A 59 -10.45 5.02 11.66
C THR A 59 -11.25 6.31 11.39
N GLY A 60 -12.15 6.31 10.42
CA GLY A 60 -12.78 7.54 9.90
C GLY A 60 -11.82 8.48 9.16
N THR A 61 -10.51 8.19 9.15
CA THR A 61 -9.49 9.01 8.48
C THR A 61 -9.35 8.60 7.02
N ARG A 62 -9.11 9.56 6.12
CA ARG A 62 -9.04 9.27 4.68
C ARG A 62 -7.69 8.67 4.28
N TYR A 63 -7.62 7.34 4.20
CA TYR A 63 -6.53 6.61 3.55
C TYR A 63 -6.80 6.53 2.04
N ARG A 64 -5.75 6.69 1.23
CA ARG A 64 -5.87 6.72 -0.23
C ARG A 64 -4.91 5.73 -0.87
N PRO A 65 -5.38 4.92 -1.82
CA PRO A 65 -4.47 4.14 -2.65
C PRO A 65 -3.76 5.08 -3.64
N VAL A 66 -2.44 4.90 -3.77
CA VAL A 66 -1.55 5.67 -4.63
C VAL A 66 -0.79 4.70 -5.54
N ALA A 67 -0.46 5.15 -6.76
CA ALA A 67 0.37 4.39 -7.67
C ALA A 67 1.47 5.25 -8.28
N GLY A 68 2.60 4.61 -8.56
CA GLY A 68 3.74 5.25 -9.20
C GLY A 68 4.91 4.30 -9.31
N GLY A 69 6.12 4.85 -9.12
CA GLY A 69 7.33 4.05 -9.11
C GLY A 69 7.84 3.76 -7.70
N GLU A 70 8.67 2.73 -7.62
CA GLU A 70 9.32 2.28 -6.40
C GLU A 70 10.76 1.84 -6.70
N VAL A 71 11.65 2.11 -5.77
CA VAL A 71 12.94 1.41 -5.63
C VAL A 71 12.75 0.36 -4.55
N MET A 72 12.92 -0.91 -4.92
CA MET A 72 12.93 -2.04 -4.01
C MET A 72 14.37 -2.29 -3.57
N ASP A 73 14.55 -2.59 -2.29
CA ASP A 73 15.83 -2.99 -1.71
C ASP A 73 15.79 -4.48 -1.40
N PHE A 74 16.60 -5.27 -2.10
CA PHE A 74 16.74 -6.71 -1.90
C PHE A 74 17.91 -7.08 -0.98
N GLY A 75 18.64 -6.11 -0.42
CA GLY A 75 19.78 -6.31 0.47
C GLY A 75 21.11 -6.32 -0.28
N ASP A 76 22.23 -6.19 0.45
CA ASP A 76 23.59 -6.12 -0.10
C ASP A 76 23.71 -5.16 -1.31
N ASP A 77 23.20 -3.94 -1.14
CA ASP A 77 23.14 -2.88 -2.17
C ASP A 77 22.39 -3.29 -3.47
N THR A 78 21.63 -4.38 -3.44
CA THR A 78 20.88 -4.90 -4.57
C THR A 78 19.55 -4.17 -4.70
N LEU A 79 19.56 -3.04 -5.43
CA LEU A 79 18.36 -2.22 -5.64
C LEU A 79 17.71 -2.48 -7.01
N PHE A 80 16.38 -2.55 -7.03
CA PHE A 80 15.59 -2.76 -8.24
C PHE A 80 14.53 -1.68 -8.43
N VAL A 81 14.44 -1.12 -9.65
CA VAL A 81 13.49 -0.04 -9.96
C VAL A 81 12.24 -0.58 -10.66
N LEU A 82 11.09 -0.38 -10.02
CA LEU A 82 9.77 -0.47 -10.63
C LEU A 82 9.36 0.91 -11.14
N CYS A 83 9.50 1.16 -12.44
CA CYS A 83 9.05 2.40 -13.05
C CYS A 83 8.60 2.19 -14.48
N SER A 84 7.33 2.49 -14.76
CA SER A 84 6.76 2.44 -16.10
C SER A 84 7.31 3.61 -16.91
N THR A 85 7.64 3.45 -18.19
CA THR A 85 8.17 4.56 -18.98
C THR A 85 7.13 5.69 -19.13
N ARG A 86 7.59 6.94 -19.25
CA ARG A 86 6.71 8.11 -19.43
C ARG A 86 5.76 7.95 -20.63
N GLU A 87 6.27 7.42 -21.75
CA GLU A 87 5.48 7.15 -22.95
C GLU A 87 4.34 6.17 -22.65
N ARG A 88 4.67 5.04 -22.01
CA ARG A 88 3.68 4.01 -21.66
C ARG A 88 2.63 4.54 -20.69
N ARG A 89 3.03 5.31 -19.67
CA ARG A 89 2.08 5.94 -18.73
C ARG A 89 1.08 6.86 -19.42
N ARG A 90 1.50 7.59 -20.45
CA ARG A 90 0.65 8.50 -21.22
C ARG A 90 -0.28 7.76 -22.19
N ALA A 91 0.19 6.64 -22.73
CA ALA A 91 -0.57 5.83 -23.69
C ALA A 91 -1.58 4.89 -23.00
N ALA A 92 -1.28 4.42 -21.79
CA ALA A 92 -2.09 3.44 -21.08
C ALA A 92 -3.51 3.94 -20.80
N LYS A 93 -4.48 3.05 -21.06
CA LYS A 93 -5.91 3.21 -20.75
C LYS A 93 -6.35 2.33 -19.59
N HIS A 94 -5.60 1.26 -19.32
CA HIS A 94 -5.84 0.37 -18.20
C HIS A 94 -4.58 0.19 -17.36
N LEU A 95 -4.76 -0.02 -16.05
CA LEU A 95 -3.66 -0.21 -15.11
C LEU A 95 -2.75 -1.39 -15.51
N SER A 96 -3.32 -2.47 -16.06
CA SER A 96 -2.57 -3.64 -16.54
C SER A 96 -1.57 -3.33 -17.66
N GLN A 97 -1.71 -2.20 -18.37
CA GLN A 97 -0.84 -1.80 -19.47
C GLN A 97 0.41 -1.05 -19.01
N LEU A 98 0.47 -0.59 -17.76
CA LEU A 98 1.59 0.22 -17.27
C LEU A 98 2.91 -0.56 -17.21
N ALA A 99 2.85 -1.83 -16.79
CA ALA A 99 3.99 -2.73 -16.61
C ALA A 99 5.16 -2.13 -15.80
N ARG A 100 5.53 -2.74 -14.67
CA ARG A 100 6.50 -2.20 -13.69
C ARG A 100 5.99 -0.89 -13.08
N TYR A 101 5.00 -1.00 -12.22
CA TYR A 101 4.52 0.06 -11.35
C TYR A 101 4.28 -0.54 -9.97
N HIS A 102 4.15 0.32 -8.97
CA HIS A 102 3.78 -0.10 -7.63
C HIS A 102 2.57 0.65 -7.10
N CYS A 103 1.87 0.05 -6.13
CA CYS A 103 0.75 0.66 -5.43
C CYS A 103 0.91 0.53 -3.93
N TRP A 104 0.70 1.62 -3.21
CA TRP A 104 0.75 1.70 -1.74
C TRP A 104 -0.40 2.59 -1.23
N ILE A 105 -0.45 2.81 0.07
CA ILE A 105 -1.47 3.61 0.74
C ILE A 105 -0.81 4.82 1.38
N GLU A 106 -1.46 5.98 1.28
CA GLU A 106 -1.09 7.20 1.98
C GLU A 106 -2.26 7.75 2.80
N ALA A 107 -1.97 8.24 4.00
CA ALA A 107 -2.87 9.08 4.77
C ALA A 107 -2.13 10.31 5.30
N ARG A 108 -2.76 11.49 5.16
CA ARG A 108 -2.24 12.74 5.71
C ARG A 108 -2.89 12.99 7.06
N HIS A 109 -2.06 13.08 8.09
CA HIS A 109 -2.45 13.31 9.47
C HIS A 109 -1.97 14.68 9.89
N THR A 110 -2.83 15.46 10.54
CA THR A 110 -2.44 16.75 11.14
C THR A 110 -2.40 16.55 12.64
N ASP A 111 -1.25 16.79 13.26
CA ASP A 111 -1.12 16.69 14.71
C ASP A 111 -1.75 17.88 15.44
N ALA A 112 -1.73 17.86 16.77
CA ALA A 112 -2.28 18.92 17.60
C ALA A 112 -1.56 20.28 17.42
N ALA A 113 -0.32 20.27 16.92
CA ALA A 113 0.46 21.46 16.61
C ALA A 113 0.19 21.99 15.19
N GLY A 114 -0.67 21.33 14.41
CA GLY A 114 -0.98 21.68 13.04
C GLY A 114 0.05 21.19 12.02
N LEU A 115 1.05 20.40 12.44
CA LEU A 115 2.03 19.81 11.54
C LEU A 115 1.40 18.63 10.81
N ALA A 116 1.47 18.66 9.48
CA ALA A 116 0.97 17.60 8.65
C ALA A 116 2.07 16.58 8.33
N ARG A 117 1.83 15.31 8.64
CA ARG A 117 2.69 14.18 8.30
C ARG A 117 1.95 13.18 7.41
N THR A 118 2.70 12.48 6.56
CA THR A 118 2.15 11.44 5.68
C THR A 118 2.55 10.08 6.23
N GLU A 119 1.55 9.27 6.56
CA GLU A 119 1.72 7.85 6.85
C GLU A 119 1.65 7.06 5.54
N VAL A 120 2.59 6.13 5.37
CA VAL A 120 2.77 5.31 4.18
C VAL A 120 2.68 3.84 4.58
N ILE A 121 1.85 3.07 3.85
CA ILE A 121 1.58 1.66 4.15
C ILE A 121 1.66 0.84 2.86
N ASP A 122 2.36 -0.28 2.93
CA ASP A 122 2.53 -1.23 1.84
C ASP A 122 2.42 -2.67 2.37
N PHE A 123 1.31 -3.33 2.05
CA PHE A 123 1.03 -4.71 2.48
C PHE A 123 1.65 -5.79 1.59
N THR A 124 2.51 -5.40 0.65
CA THR A 124 3.06 -6.30 -0.37
C THR A 124 4.55 -6.62 -0.22
N MET A 125 5.23 -6.07 0.79
CA MET A 125 6.65 -6.38 1.05
C MET A 125 6.92 -7.87 1.25
N ARG A 126 5.90 -8.64 1.68
CA ARG A 126 5.93 -10.11 1.73
C ARG A 126 6.28 -10.78 0.40
N HIS A 127 6.16 -10.08 -0.72
CA HIS A 127 6.39 -10.59 -2.06
C HIS A 127 7.76 -10.21 -2.64
N ASP A 128 8.57 -9.41 -1.93
CA ASP A 128 9.83 -8.88 -2.44
C ASP A 128 10.81 -9.98 -2.86
N GLU A 129 10.93 -11.03 -2.06
CA GLU A 129 11.78 -12.19 -2.38
C GLU A 129 11.33 -12.88 -3.69
N ILE A 130 10.01 -12.97 -3.92
CA ILE A 130 9.47 -13.50 -5.18
C ILE A 130 9.81 -12.56 -6.34
N VAL A 131 9.70 -11.24 -6.14
CA VAL A 131 10.07 -10.26 -7.17
C VAL A 131 11.54 -10.39 -7.52
N ALA A 132 12.43 -10.43 -6.53
CA ALA A 132 13.88 -10.61 -6.71
C ALA A 132 14.19 -11.87 -7.54
N SER A 133 13.61 -13.00 -7.16
CA SER A 133 13.73 -14.26 -7.91
C SER A 133 13.25 -14.13 -9.37
N MET A 134 12.10 -13.49 -9.58
CA MET A 134 11.50 -13.30 -10.91
C MET A 134 12.30 -12.38 -11.83
N VAL A 135 13.11 -11.48 -11.26
CA VAL A 135 13.98 -10.57 -12.01
C VAL A 135 15.44 -11.04 -12.05
N GLY A 136 15.72 -12.23 -11.53
CA GLY A 136 17.05 -12.84 -11.54
C GLY A 136 18.05 -12.19 -10.59
N MET A 137 17.57 -11.58 -9.50
CA MET A 137 18.39 -10.91 -8.49
C MET A 137 18.36 -11.70 -7.16
N SER A 138 19.45 -11.60 -6.40
CA SER A 138 19.53 -12.16 -5.05
C SER A 138 18.67 -11.38 -4.06
N PHE A 139 18.20 -12.07 -3.02
CA PHE A 139 17.49 -11.47 -1.89
C PHE A 139 18.19 -11.89 -0.59
N SER A 140 18.64 -10.92 0.19
CA SER A 140 19.37 -11.14 1.45
C SER A 140 18.78 -10.40 2.64
N ARG A 141 17.67 -9.66 2.45
CA ARG A 141 16.97 -9.02 3.56
C ARG A 141 16.21 -10.00 4.44
N SER A 142 15.99 -9.60 5.68
CA SER A 142 15.03 -10.26 6.56
C SER A 142 13.62 -10.16 5.99
N HIS A 143 12.87 -11.26 6.05
CA HIS A 143 11.47 -11.27 5.63
C HIS A 143 10.65 -10.19 6.37
N GLN A 144 9.91 -9.40 5.60
CA GLN A 144 9.02 -8.37 6.10
C GLN A 144 7.67 -8.49 5.40
N ALA A 145 6.58 -8.68 6.15
CA ALA A 145 5.27 -8.89 5.54
C ALA A 145 4.69 -7.60 4.93
N TYR A 146 4.96 -6.46 5.57
CA TYR A 146 4.46 -5.15 5.20
C TYR A 146 5.38 -4.03 5.68
N PHE A 147 5.27 -2.86 5.05
CA PHE A 147 5.79 -1.60 5.56
C PHE A 147 4.64 -0.73 6.07
N TRP A 148 4.84 -0.07 7.21
CA TRP A 148 3.89 0.87 7.79
C TRP A 148 4.63 1.88 8.65
N GLY A 149 4.85 3.07 8.11
CA GLY A 149 5.66 4.10 8.76
C GLY A 149 5.35 5.50 8.26
N TRP A 150 6.09 6.47 8.78
CA TRP A 150 5.99 7.85 8.35
C TRP A 150 6.95 8.14 7.19
N ASP A 151 6.50 8.92 6.22
CA ASP A 151 7.29 9.27 5.02
C ASP A 151 8.60 9.98 5.37
N ASP A 152 8.57 10.86 6.39
CA ASP A 152 9.73 11.61 6.89
C ASP A 152 10.73 10.74 7.68
N GLU A 153 10.31 9.55 8.12
CA GLU A 153 11.18 8.56 8.79
C GLU A 153 11.73 7.52 7.79
N HIS A 154 11.07 7.32 6.64
CA HIS A 154 11.46 6.37 5.61
C HIS A 154 12.40 7.00 4.57
N THR A 155 13.50 7.56 5.04
CA THR A 155 14.50 8.20 4.17
C THR A 155 15.46 7.18 3.55
N VAL A 156 16.00 7.50 2.37
CA VAL A 156 17.06 6.69 1.75
C VAL A 156 18.37 6.91 2.53
N PRO A 157 19.03 5.81 3.01
CA PRO A 157 20.32 5.87 3.69
C PRO A 157 21.36 6.62 2.86
N ALA A 158 22.25 7.36 3.51
CA ALA A 158 23.18 8.28 2.84
C ALA A 158 24.07 7.55 1.82
N GLU A 159 24.52 6.36 2.17
CA GLU A 159 25.32 5.44 1.37
C GLU A 159 24.64 4.99 0.06
N LEU A 160 23.30 4.99 0.01
CA LEU A 160 22.53 4.58 -1.16
C LEU A 160 22.10 5.76 -2.04
N ARG A 161 22.23 7.01 -1.59
CA ARG A 161 21.65 8.18 -2.30
C ARG A 161 22.21 8.37 -3.71
N ASP A 162 23.47 8.02 -3.91
CA ASP A 162 24.14 8.11 -5.21
C ASP A 162 23.98 6.85 -6.07
N HIS A 163 23.23 5.84 -5.60
CA HIS A 163 23.01 4.62 -6.34
C HIS A 163 22.24 4.89 -7.65
N PRO A 164 22.60 4.28 -8.79
CA PRO A 164 21.94 4.51 -10.09
C PRO A 164 20.42 4.31 -10.10
N ALA A 165 19.89 3.50 -9.18
CA ALA A 165 18.46 3.31 -8.98
C ALA A 165 17.70 4.62 -8.68
N PHE A 166 18.37 5.60 -8.04
CA PHE A 166 17.79 6.89 -7.64
C PHE A 166 18.03 8.03 -8.63
N ALA A 167 18.80 7.79 -9.70
CA ALA A 167 19.30 8.83 -10.59
C ALA A 167 18.21 9.70 -11.27
N LYS A 168 16.98 9.20 -11.41
CA LYS A 168 15.89 9.93 -12.11
C LYS A 168 14.94 10.66 -11.19
N GLN A 169 14.68 10.10 -10.01
CA GLN A 169 13.64 10.54 -9.09
C GLN A 169 14.20 11.19 -7.83
N GLY A 170 15.50 11.07 -7.58
CA GLY A 170 16.13 11.46 -6.32
C GLY A 170 16.07 10.34 -5.27
N PRO A 171 16.56 10.61 -4.05
CA PRO A 171 16.67 9.62 -2.98
C PRO A 171 15.32 9.35 -2.31
N TYR A 172 14.37 8.84 -3.09
CA TYR A 172 13.03 8.45 -2.66
C TYR A 172 12.77 6.98 -2.98
N TRP A 173 12.33 6.23 -1.97
CA TRP A 173 11.90 4.84 -2.14
C TRP A 173 10.68 4.72 -3.04
N ARG A 174 9.75 5.67 -2.97
CA ARG A 174 8.50 5.67 -3.74
C ARG A 174 8.21 7.07 -4.23
N TRP A 175 7.57 7.17 -5.39
CA TRP A 175 7.11 8.46 -5.91
C TRP A 175 5.78 8.29 -6.63
N ALA A 176 4.80 9.07 -6.20
CA ALA A 176 3.47 9.05 -6.79
C ALA A 176 3.51 9.58 -8.24
N GLU A 177 2.85 8.86 -9.15
CA GLU A 177 2.68 9.29 -10.52
C GLU A 177 1.18 9.50 -10.83
N ARG A 178 0.85 10.69 -11.33
CA ARG A 178 -0.53 11.11 -11.53
C ARG A 178 -1.28 10.19 -12.49
N GLU A 179 -0.65 9.82 -13.60
CA GLU A 179 -1.24 8.94 -14.61
C GLU A 179 -1.51 7.55 -14.02
N CYS A 180 -0.53 6.98 -13.30
CA CYS A 180 -0.66 5.69 -12.62
C CYS A 180 -1.79 5.72 -11.59
N THR A 181 -1.82 6.74 -10.73
CA THR A 181 -2.85 6.90 -9.70
C THR A 181 -4.25 7.12 -10.31
N THR A 182 -4.33 7.77 -11.47
CA THR A 182 -5.60 7.93 -12.20
C THR A 182 -6.11 6.59 -12.71
N LEU A 183 -5.23 5.76 -13.29
CA LEU A 183 -5.55 4.41 -13.73
C LEU A 183 -5.92 3.49 -12.57
N LEU A 184 -5.28 3.63 -11.41
CA LEU A 184 -5.64 2.90 -10.20
C LEU A 184 -7.08 3.22 -9.74
N ARG A 185 -7.45 4.50 -9.76
CA ARG A 185 -8.82 4.92 -9.44
C ARG A 185 -9.84 4.44 -10.46
N ALA A 186 -9.47 4.35 -11.75
CA ALA A 186 -10.34 3.76 -12.77
C ALA A 186 -10.51 2.25 -12.54
N TYR A 187 -9.40 1.55 -12.25
CA TYR A 187 -9.37 0.13 -11.93
C TYR A 187 -10.30 -0.22 -10.75
N GLU A 188 -10.30 0.60 -9.70
CA GLU A 188 -11.22 0.51 -8.56
C GLU A 188 -12.68 0.68 -8.98
N ARG A 189 -12.99 1.74 -9.72
CA ARG A 189 -14.36 2.09 -10.12
C ARG A 189 -15.00 1.09 -11.08
N GLU A 190 -14.21 0.42 -11.91
CA GLU A 190 -14.67 -0.62 -12.82
C GLU A 190 -15.12 -1.90 -12.09
N ARG A 191 -14.72 -2.09 -10.82
CA ARG A 191 -14.89 -3.35 -10.08
C ARG A 191 -15.50 -3.16 -8.69
N PRO A 192 -16.61 -2.40 -8.52
CA PRO A 192 -17.12 -2.04 -7.21
C PRO A 192 -17.55 -3.27 -6.40
N GLY A 193 -18.16 -4.28 -7.04
CA GLY A 193 -18.58 -5.52 -6.38
C GLY A 193 -17.42 -6.40 -5.91
N TYR A 194 -16.31 -6.42 -6.65
CA TYR A 194 -15.11 -7.16 -6.23
C TYR A 194 -14.50 -6.54 -4.98
N PHE A 195 -14.21 -5.23 -5.02
CA PHE A 195 -13.62 -4.53 -3.88
C PHE A 195 -14.56 -4.47 -2.68
N GLY A 196 -15.87 -4.34 -2.90
CA GLY A 196 -16.86 -4.42 -1.83
C GLY A 196 -16.79 -5.76 -1.08
N ARG A 197 -16.68 -6.89 -1.80
CA ARG A 197 -16.54 -8.21 -1.18
C ARG A 197 -15.22 -8.37 -0.42
N GLN A 198 -14.10 -7.90 -0.97
CA GLN A 198 -12.81 -8.03 -0.27
C GLN A 198 -12.74 -7.19 1.00
N VAL A 199 -13.26 -5.95 0.95
CA VAL A 199 -13.33 -5.10 2.14
C VAL A 199 -14.24 -5.72 3.21
N ALA A 200 -15.42 -6.22 2.83
CA ALA A 200 -16.32 -6.90 3.77
C ALA A 200 -15.67 -8.14 4.39
N ARG A 201 -14.97 -8.95 3.58
CA ARG A 201 -14.21 -10.12 4.07
C ARG A 201 -13.12 -9.72 5.05
N ALA A 202 -12.31 -8.71 4.73
CA ALA A 202 -11.25 -8.22 5.60
C ALA A 202 -11.81 -7.71 6.94
N LEU A 203 -12.93 -6.98 6.93
CA LEU A 203 -13.58 -6.51 8.15
C LEU A 203 -14.15 -7.65 9.00
N ASN A 204 -14.76 -8.66 8.39
CA ASN A 204 -15.24 -9.84 9.12
C ASN A 204 -14.08 -10.60 9.77
N LEU A 205 -13.00 -10.82 9.02
CA LEU A 205 -11.78 -11.45 9.55
C LEU A 205 -11.15 -10.64 10.69
N PHE A 206 -11.23 -9.31 10.61
CA PHE A 206 -10.75 -8.41 11.68
C PHE A 206 -11.60 -8.56 12.94
N ALA A 207 -12.93 -8.52 12.82
CA ALA A 207 -13.85 -8.71 13.94
C ALA A 207 -13.62 -10.06 14.62
N ASP A 208 -13.57 -11.15 13.84
CA ASP A 208 -13.30 -12.51 14.36
C ASP A 208 -11.98 -12.60 15.11
N ARG A 209 -10.96 -11.82 14.70
CA ARG A 209 -9.65 -11.83 15.35
C ARG A 209 -9.66 -11.07 16.67
N VAL A 210 -10.28 -9.89 16.69
CA VAL A 210 -10.40 -9.06 17.90
C VAL A 210 -11.24 -9.76 18.96
N GLU A 211 -12.33 -10.43 18.59
CA GLU A 211 -13.19 -11.16 19.53
C GLU A 211 -12.50 -12.37 20.18
N ARG A 212 -11.54 -13.01 19.51
CA ARG A 212 -10.79 -14.16 20.06
C ARG A 212 -9.65 -13.75 21.00
N GLU A 213 -9.22 -12.50 20.94
CA GLU A 213 -8.12 -11.95 21.75
C GLU A 213 -8.64 -11.13 22.96
N ALA A 214 -9.95 -10.87 23.01
CA ALA A 214 -10.66 -10.23 24.13
C ALA A 214 -11.13 -11.25 25.18
#